data_AF-A0A822K0I5-F1
#
_entry.id   AF-A0A822K0I5-F1
#
_cell.length_a   1.000
_cell.length_b   1.000
_cell.length_c   1.000
_cell.angle_alpha   90.00
_cell.angle_beta   90.00
_cell.angle_gamma   90.00
#
_symmetry.space_group_name_H-M   'P 1'
#
loop_
_entity.id
_entity.type
_entity.pdbx_description
1 polymer ?
#
loop_
_entity_poly.entity_id
_entity_poly.type
_entity_poly.pdbx_seq_one_letter_code
_entity_poly.pdbx_strand_id
1 'polypeptide(L)'
;MALDLDENVEVDSVVSRDRSVESKVVFEDSSGLILRALSFPIDNLVMKYANEVGISKKNASEHASEVIRYLALCALYPQKKFPMARTVDRFWHEFIVNTVDYVNFCKAVAGRYIHHKPAGSSANDGGVDLMGDYKFFRFAYERHFGEAPPPQFWPNLELGPGGFGDCFNCWVMSDEDVV
;
A
#
# COMPACT_ATOMS: atom_id res chain seq x y z
N MET A 1 0.04 38.96 72.07
CA MET A 1 -0.99 38.00 71.61
C MET A 1 -1.18 38.29 70.13
N ALA A 2 -0.47 37.72 69.16
CA ALA A 2 0.06 36.36 68.98
C ALA A 2 -1.04 35.29 69.09
N LEU A 3 -1.01 34.35 68.13
CA LEU A 3 -1.93 33.27 67.76
C LEU A 3 -2.99 33.70 66.72
N ASP A 4 -3.21 33.03 65.58
CA ASP A 4 -2.63 31.80 65.05
C ASP A 4 -3.01 31.60 63.56
N LEU A 5 -2.08 31.00 62.82
CA LEU A 5 -2.20 29.95 61.79
C LEU A 5 -2.74 30.23 60.37
N ASP A 6 -1.78 30.18 59.45
CA ASP A 6 -1.83 29.62 58.09
C ASP A 6 -2.64 28.32 58.01
N GLU A 7 -3.48 28.20 56.98
CA GLU A 7 -3.96 26.93 56.45
C GLU A 7 -3.59 26.81 54.96
N ASN A 8 -2.45 26.16 54.75
CA ASN A 8 -2.03 25.28 53.66
C ASN A 8 -2.96 25.10 52.44
N VAL A 9 -2.39 25.13 51.23
CA VAL A 9 -2.05 23.90 50.45
C VAL A 9 -1.12 24.29 49.28
N GLU A 10 0.10 23.74 49.30
CA GLU A 10 1.01 23.61 48.16
C GLU A 10 0.43 22.66 47.11
N VAL A 11 0.60 22.94 45.81
CA VAL A 11 1.10 21.92 44.87
C VAL A 11 1.83 22.58 43.70
N ASP A 12 3.15 22.40 43.65
CA ASP A 12 3.96 22.52 42.45
C ASP A 12 3.52 21.48 41.41
N SER A 13 3.29 21.89 40.16
CA SER A 13 3.43 20.95 39.04
C SER A 13 4.01 21.64 37.81
N VAL A 14 5.32 21.45 37.68
CA VAL A 14 6.13 21.62 36.47
C VAL A 14 5.44 20.92 35.30
N VAL A 15 5.00 21.67 34.29
CA VAL A 15 4.73 21.10 32.96
C VAL A 15 5.89 21.48 32.06
N SER A 16 6.92 20.65 32.15
CA SER A 16 7.98 20.50 31.17
C SER A 16 7.34 20.12 29.83
N ARG A 17 7.38 21.04 28.86
CA ARG A 17 7.06 20.76 27.47
C ARG A 17 8.19 19.92 26.88
N ASP A 18 8.05 18.60 27.00
CA ASP A 18 8.91 17.64 26.34
C ASP A 18 8.81 17.82 24.81
N ARG A 19 9.93 18.22 24.23
CA ARG A 19 10.17 18.31 22.79
C ARG A 19 10.81 17.00 22.31
N SER A 20 10.05 15.92 22.36
CA SER A 20 10.35 14.66 21.67
C SER A 20 9.01 13.92 21.63
N VAL A 21 8.37 13.69 20.48
CA VAL A 21 8.71 12.68 19.47
C VAL A 21 8.03 13.08 18.16
N GLU A 22 8.70 13.88 17.33
CA GLU A 22 8.45 13.82 15.89
C GLU A 22 9.41 12.78 15.35
N SER A 23 8.94 11.53 15.29
CA SER A 23 9.65 10.48 14.56
C SER A 23 9.89 10.98 13.14
N LYS A 24 11.15 11.27 12.81
CA LYS A 24 11.60 11.48 11.45
C LYS A 24 11.28 10.21 10.66
N VAL A 25 10.11 10.18 10.03
CA VAL A 25 9.87 9.29 8.90
C VAL A 25 10.87 9.75 7.87
N VAL A 26 11.95 9.00 7.72
CA VAL A 26 12.84 9.14 6.58
C VAL A 26 11.95 8.82 5.38
N PHE A 27 11.41 9.86 4.74
CA PHE A 27 10.81 9.73 3.42
C PHE A 27 11.96 9.30 2.52
N GLU A 28 12.12 7.99 2.40
CA GLU A 28 12.92 7.34 1.39
C GLU A 28 12.62 8.02 0.06
N ASP A 29 13.66 8.30 -0.74
CA ASP A 29 13.53 9.03 -2.00
C ASP A 29 12.46 8.35 -2.87
N SER A 30 11.24 8.88 -2.82
CA SER A 30 10.08 8.27 -3.46
C SER A 30 10.30 8.21 -4.97
N SER A 31 11.01 9.18 -5.52
CA SER A 31 11.39 9.22 -6.93
C SER A 31 12.28 8.05 -7.30
N GLY A 32 13.31 7.76 -6.50
CA GLY A 32 14.22 6.64 -6.71
C GLY A 32 13.52 5.28 -6.62
N LEU A 33 12.63 5.09 -5.65
CA LEU A 33 11.85 3.84 -5.51
C LEU A 33 10.91 3.64 -6.70
N ILE A 34 10.13 4.67 -7.06
CA ILE A 34 9.23 4.62 -8.21
C ILE A 34 10.01 4.31 -9.50
N LEU A 35 11.15 4.96 -9.70
CA LEU A 35 11.99 4.69 -10.88
C LEU A 35 12.48 3.24 -10.93
N ARG A 36 12.92 2.67 -9.79
CA ARG A 36 13.32 1.26 -9.72
C ARG A 36 12.17 0.32 -10.03
N ALA A 37 10.97 0.60 -9.51
CA ALA A 37 9.79 -0.21 -9.78
C ALA A 37 9.41 -0.18 -11.26
N LEU A 38 9.22 1.02 -11.82
CA LEU A 38 8.80 1.21 -13.22
C LEU A 38 9.84 0.73 -14.24
N SER A 39 11.12 0.65 -13.84
CA SER A 39 12.20 0.16 -14.70
C SER A 39 12.52 -1.33 -14.48
N PHE A 40 11.81 -2.03 -13.60
CA PHE A 40 12.11 -3.43 -13.30
C PHE A 40 11.80 -4.31 -14.53
N PRO A 41 12.72 -5.21 -14.94
CA PRO A 41 12.52 -6.02 -16.13
C PRO A 41 11.44 -7.08 -15.91
N ILE A 42 10.30 -6.93 -16.57
CA ILE A 42 9.14 -7.84 -16.46
C ILE A 42 8.72 -8.47 -17.81
N ASP A 43 9.45 -8.22 -18.89
CA ASP A 43 9.01 -8.59 -20.25
C ASP A 43 8.72 -10.09 -20.41
N ASN A 44 9.54 -10.95 -19.80
CA ASN A 44 9.34 -12.40 -19.85
C ASN A 44 8.03 -12.79 -19.13
N LEU A 45 7.75 -12.18 -17.98
CA LEU A 45 6.52 -12.39 -17.22
C LEU A 45 5.30 -11.89 -18.00
N VAL A 46 5.40 -10.73 -18.63
CA VAL A 46 4.34 -10.18 -19.50
C VAL A 46 4.01 -11.15 -20.63
N MET A 47 5.02 -11.69 -21.30
CA MET A 47 4.82 -12.66 -22.39
C MET A 47 4.18 -13.96 -21.89
N LYS A 48 4.64 -14.48 -20.76
CA LYS A 48 4.07 -15.68 -20.12
C LYS A 48 2.59 -15.45 -19.78
N TYR A 49 2.30 -14.39 -19.04
CA TYR A 49 0.95 -14.00 -18.65
C TYR A 49 0.02 -13.79 -19.86
N ALA A 50 0.50 -13.11 -20.91
CA ALA A 50 -0.26 -12.90 -22.14
C ALA A 50 -0.73 -14.23 -22.77
N ASN A 51 0.18 -15.21 -22.83
CA ASN A 51 -0.12 -16.54 -23.39
C ASN A 51 -1.09 -17.34 -22.51
N GLU A 52 -0.89 -17.32 -21.19
CA GLU A 52 -1.73 -18.07 -20.24
C GLU A 52 -3.16 -17.52 -20.16
N VAL A 53 -3.30 -16.20 -20.28
CA VAL A 53 -4.60 -15.52 -20.18
C VAL A 53 -5.29 -15.44 -21.55
N GLY A 54 -4.55 -15.54 -22.64
CA GLY A 54 -5.07 -15.42 -24.01
C GLY A 54 -5.35 -13.96 -24.41
N ILE A 55 -4.50 -13.02 -23.99
CA ILE A 55 -4.62 -11.58 -24.33
C ILE A 55 -3.40 -11.10 -25.12
N SER A 56 -3.53 -9.94 -25.76
CA SER A 56 -2.41 -9.33 -26.48
C SER A 56 -1.27 -8.96 -25.52
N LYS A 57 -0.02 -8.95 -26.04
CA LYS A 57 1.14 -8.44 -25.30
C LYS A 57 0.88 -7.03 -24.75
N LYS A 58 0.24 -6.17 -25.55
CA LYS A 58 -0.10 -4.81 -25.13
C LYS A 58 -0.99 -4.79 -23.89
N ASN A 59 -2.08 -5.55 -23.88
CA ASN A 59 -2.99 -5.61 -22.74
C ASN A 59 -2.29 -6.21 -21.51
N ALA A 60 -1.45 -7.25 -21.70
CA ALA A 60 -0.64 -7.81 -20.62
C ALA A 60 0.35 -6.78 -20.03
N SER A 61 0.98 -5.95 -20.88
CA SER A 61 1.84 -4.85 -20.43
C SER A 61 1.07 -3.79 -19.63
N GLU A 62 -0.17 -3.50 -20.00
CA GLU A 62 -1.03 -2.59 -19.24
C GLU A 62 -1.35 -3.17 -17.84
N HIS A 63 -1.71 -4.45 -17.75
CA HIS A 63 -1.94 -5.12 -16.46
C HIS A 63 -0.69 -5.10 -15.58
N ALA A 64 0.47 -5.39 -16.19
CA ALA A 64 1.73 -5.41 -15.48
C ALA A 64 2.13 -4.03 -14.97
N SER A 65 1.89 -2.98 -15.75
CA SER A 65 2.13 -1.60 -15.34
C SER A 65 1.35 -1.26 -14.07
N GLU A 66 0.08 -1.67 -14.01
CA GLU A 66 -0.76 -1.42 -12.83
C GLU A 66 -0.32 -2.23 -11.60
N VAL A 67 0.12 -3.49 -11.77
CA VAL A 67 0.71 -4.27 -10.67
C VAL A 67 1.97 -3.61 -10.13
N ILE A 68 2.87 -3.17 -11.02
CA ILE A 68 4.13 -2.54 -10.62
C ILE A 68 3.87 -1.22 -9.87
N ARG A 69 2.95 -0.40 -10.38
CA ARG A 69 2.52 0.82 -9.68
C ARG A 69 1.91 0.52 -8.31
N TYR A 70 1.02 -0.46 -8.24
CA TYR A 70 0.41 -0.88 -6.97
C TYR A 70 1.47 -1.32 -5.95
N LEU A 71 2.40 -2.20 -6.34
CA LEU A 71 3.45 -2.70 -5.45
C LEU A 71 4.43 -1.61 -5.02
N ALA A 72 4.71 -0.65 -5.90
CA ALA A 72 5.53 0.51 -5.54
C ALA A 72 4.85 1.38 -4.47
N LEU A 73 3.52 1.60 -4.56
CA LEU A 73 2.77 2.27 -3.50
C LEU A 73 2.80 1.47 -2.20
N CYS A 74 2.66 0.13 -2.25
CA CYS A 74 2.75 -0.72 -1.07
C CYS A 74 4.13 -0.67 -0.40
N ALA A 75 5.18 -0.50 -1.19
CA ALA A 75 6.54 -0.30 -0.69
C ALA A 75 6.70 1.08 -0.01
N LEU A 76 6.12 2.14 -0.59
CA LEU A 76 6.16 3.51 -0.05
C LEU A 76 5.32 3.69 1.21
N TYR A 77 4.23 2.93 1.34
CA TYR A 77 3.25 3.04 2.42
C TYR A 77 3.03 1.67 3.12
N PRO A 78 4.07 1.07 3.74
CA PRO A 78 4.00 -0.26 4.34
C PRO A 78 2.93 -0.43 5.43
N GLN A 79 2.52 0.67 6.06
CA GLN A 79 1.51 0.75 7.11
C GLN A 79 0.07 0.91 6.58
N LYS A 80 -0.11 0.99 5.25
CA LYS A 80 -1.41 1.18 4.61
C LYS A 80 -1.86 -0.09 3.92
N LYS A 81 -3.15 -0.41 4.06
CA LYS A 81 -3.79 -1.52 3.36
C LYS A 81 -4.48 -0.95 2.13
N PHE A 82 -3.86 -1.13 0.96
CA PHE A 82 -4.48 -0.73 -0.28
C PHE A 82 -5.45 -1.81 -0.78
N PRO A 83 -6.62 -1.42 -1.31
CA PRO A 83 -7.52 -2.35 -1.95
C PRO A 83 -6.93 -2.82 -3.28
N MET A 84 -7.21 -4.08 -3.63
CA MET A 84 -6.72 -4.71 -4.86
C MET A 84 -7.86 -4.96 -5.85
N ALA A 85 -7.66 -4.61 -7.11
CA ALA A 85 -8.57 -4.98 -8.19
C ALA A 85 -8.26 -6.38 -8.75
N ARG A 86 -9.30 -7.16 -9.08
CA ARG A 86 -9.18 -8.55 -9.58
C ARG A 86 -8.20 -8.71 -10.76
N THR A 87 -8.22 -7.79 -11.73
CA THR A 87 -7.35 -7.87 -12.91
C THR A 87 -5.87 -7.69 -12.55
N VAL A 88 -5.59 -6.79 -11.61
CA VAL A 88 -4.26 -6.50 -11.10
C VAL A 88 -3.78 -7.67 -10.21
N ASP A 89 -4.67 -8.18 -9.35
CA ASP A 89 -4.43 -9.36 -8.52
C ASP A 89 -4.01 -10.59 -9.34
N ARG A 90 -4.67 -10.84 -10.47
CA ARG A 90 -4.35 -11.97 -11.34
C ARG A 90 -2.92 -11.92 -11.87
N PHE A 91 -2.44 -10.75 -12.27
CA PHE A 91 -1.05 -10.61 -12.72
C PHE A 91 -0.09 -10.71 -11.54
N TRP A 92 -0.44 -10.17 -10.37
CA TRP A 92 0.40 -10.29 -9.18
C TRP A 92 0.57 -11.75 -8.72
N HIS A 93 -0.49 -12.58 -8.78
CA HIS A 93 -0.36 -14.02 -8.55
C HIS A 93 0.66 -14.68 -9.48
N GLU A 94 0.63 -14.34 -10.76
CA GLU A 94 1.60 -14.84 -11.72
C GLU A 94 3.01 -14.33 -11.39
N PHE A 95 3.15 -13.09 -10.93
CA PHE A 95 4.45 -12.58 -10.48
C PHE A 95 4.98 -13.38 -9.28
N ILE A 96 4.17 -13.62 -8.25
CA ILE A 96 4.57 -14.34 -7.02
C ILE A 96 5.12 -15.74 -7.33
N VAL A 97 4.49 -16.49 -8.25
CA VAL A 97 4.96 -17.84 -8.61
C VAL A 97 6.27 -17.83 -9.41
N ASN A 98 6.60 -16.73 -10.08
CA ASN A 98 7.93 -16.48 -10.64
C ASN A 98 8.87 -15.96 -9.52
N THR A 99 9.06 -16.83 -8.52
CA THR A 99 9.61 -16.51 -7.20
C THR A 99 10.95 -15.76 -7.22
N VAL A 100 11.86 -16.11 -8.14
CA VAL A 100 13.17 -15.44 -8.27
C VAL A 100 12.98 -13.98 -8.66
N ASP A 101 12.20 -13.71 -9.71
CA ASP A 101 11.95 -12.35 -10.19
C ASP A 101 11.17 -11.54 -9.15
N TYR A 102 10.19 -12.16 -8.49
CA TYR A 102 9.40 -11.49 -7.46
C TYR A 102 10.22 -11.11 -6.22
N VAL A 103 11.06 -12.02 -5.73
CA VAL A 103 11.97 -11.72 -4.61
C VAL A 103 12.97 -10.63 -4.98
N ASN A 104 13.49 -10.65 -6.22
CA ASN A 104 14.40 -9.62 -6.71
C ASN A 104 13.71 -8.26 -6.82
N PHE A 105 12.47 -8.21 -7.32
CA PHE A 105 11.66 -7.00 -7.34
C PHE A 105 11.45 -6.44 -5.93
N CYS A 106 10.98 -7.29 -5.01
CA CYS A 106 10.73 -6.90 -3.63
C CYS A 106 11.98 -6.31 -2.96
N LYS A 107 13.14 -6.97 -3.11
CA LYS A 107 14.42 -6.47 -2.58
C LYS A 107 14.84 -5.14 -3.24
N ALA A 108 14.75 -5.05 -4.57
CA ALA A 108 15.19 -3.87 -5.30
C ALA A 108 14.31 -2.64 -5.03
N VAL A 109 13.00 -2.84 -4.87
CA VAL A 109 12.01 -1.76 -4.73
C VAL A 109 11.77 -1.43 -3.27
N ALA A 110 11.43 -2.44 -2.45
CA ALA A 110 10.97 -2.25 -1.07
C ALA A 110 12.03 -2.58 -0.01
N GLY A 111 13.16 -3.20 -0.39
CA GLY A 111 14.16 -3.70 0.57
C GLY A 111 13.71 -4.89 1.42
N ARG A 112 12.45 -5.33 1.26
CA ARG A 112 11.79 -6.42 2.02
C ARG A 112 10.81 -7.16 1.13
N TYR A 113 10.31 -8.31 1.57
CA TYR A 113 9.28 -9.05 0.84
C TYR A 113 7.92 -8.35 0.95
N ILE A 114 7.21 -8.20 -0.17
CA ILE A 114 5.84 -7.68 -0.16
C ILE A 114 4.90 -8.87 -0.04
N HIS A 115 4.33 -9.06 1.15
CA HIS A 115 3.45 -10.20 1.42
C HIS A 115 2.05 -9.98 0.84
N HIS A 116 1.56 -10.98 0.12
CA HIS A 116 0.18 -11.03 -0.38
C HIS A 116 -0.69 -11.81 0.61
N LYS A 117 -1.91 -11.32 0.89
CA LYS A 117 -2.94 -12.04 1.67
C LYS A 117 -4.25 -12.09 0.89
N PRO A 118 -4.78 -13.30 0.61
CA PRO A 118 -6.13 -13.48 0.06
C PRO A 118 -7.20 -12.98 1.03
N ALA A 119 -8.25 -12.35 0.52
CA ALA A 119 -9.40 -11.95 1.32
C ALA A 119 -10.13 -13.18 1.92
N GLY A 120 -10.60 -13.04 3.17
CA GLY A 120 -11.38 -14.09 3.85
C GLY A 120 -10.53 -15.19 4.50
N SER A 121 -9.22 -14.99 4.62
CA SER A 121 -8.30 -15.93 5.26
C SER A 121 -8.34 -15.87 6.80
N SER A 122 -9.08 -14.96 7.41
CA SER A 122 -9.46 -15.03 8.84
C SER A 122 -10.78 -14.33 9.16
N ALA A 123 -11.55 -14.87 10.11
CA ALA A 123 -12.83 -14.30 10.58
C ALA A 123 -12.70 -12.92 11.27
N ASN A 124 -11.47 -12.43 11.43
CA ASN A 124 -11.10 -11.16 12.08
C ASN A 124 -10.36 -10.22 11.12
N ASP A 125 -10.51 -10.40 9.80
CA ASP A 125 -10.01 -9.47 8.79
C ASP A 125 -10.80 -8.15 8.93
N GLY A 126 -10.37 -7.32 9.87
CA GLY A 126 -11.10 -6.18 10.42
C GLY A 126 -11.77 -5.31 9.37
N GLY A 127 -12.94 -4.76 9.73
CA GLY A 127 -13.81 -3.97 8.86
C GLY A 127 -13.01 -3.00 8.01
N VAL A 128 -12.89 -3.33 6.72
CA VAL A 128 -12.15 -2.54 5.75
C VAL A 128 -12.92 -1.24 5.52
N ASP A 129 -12.31 -0.08 5.81
CA ASP A 129 -12.83 1.20 5.31
C ASP A 129 -12.47 1.31 3.83
N LEU A 130 -13.10 0.47 3.00
CA LEU A 130 -12.78 0.35 1.57
C LEU A 130 -12.81 1.70 0.86
N MET A 131 -13.75 2.56 1.24
CA MET A 131 -13.89 3.89 0.66
C MET A 131 -12.74 4.81 1.11
N GLY A 132 -12.39 4.82 2.40
CA GLY A 132 -11.27 5.60 2.93
C GLY A 132 -9.92 5.12 2.38
N ASP A 133 -9.68 3.80 2.38
CA ASP A 133 -8.46 3.18 1.88
C ASP A 133 -8.30 3.41 0.37
N TYR A 134 -9.39 3.33 -0.41
CA TYR A 134 -9.34 3.64 -1.83
C TYR A 134 -9.13 5.13 -2.12
N LYS A 135 -9.73 6.03 -1.33
CA LYS A 135 -9.45 7.48 -1.44
C LYS A 135 -7.97 7.77 -1.22
N PHE A 136 -7.36 7.14 -0.22
CA PHE A 136 -5.93 7.28 0.02
C PHE A 136 -5.08 6.64 -1.09
N PHE A 137 -5.45 5.45 -1.58
CA PHE A 137 -4.83 4.83 -2.75
C PHE A 137 -4.81 5.77 -3.95
N ARG A 138 -5.97 6.35 -4.31
CA ARG A 138 -6.09 7.28 -5.43
C ARG A 138 -5.20 8.52 -5.24
N PHE A 139 -5.21 9.12 -4.05
CA PHE A 139 -4.33 10.25 -3.73
C PHE A 139 -2.85 9.88 -3.89
N ALA A 140 -2.43 8.73 -3.36
CA ALA A 140 -1.04 8.28 -3.46
C ALA A 140 -0.65 7.98 -4.92
N TYR A 141 -1.53 7.35 -5.67
CA TYR A 141 -1.36 7.07 -7.09
C TYR A 141 -1.16 8.37 -7.89
N GLU A 142 -2.09 9.32 -7.77
CA GLU A 142 -2.01 10.62 -8.45
C GLU A 142 -0.74 11.39 -8.07
N ARG A 143 -0.36 11.35 -6.79
CA ARG A 143 0.85 12.02 -6.28
C ARG A 143 2.13 11.49 -6.91
N HIS A 144 2.26 10.18 -7.09
CA HIS A 144 3.51 9.55 -7.52
C HIS A 144 3.60 9.29 -9.03
N PHE A 145 2.46 9.17 -9.71
CA PHE A 145 2.41 8.87 -11.15
C PHE A 145 1.90 10.04 -12.01
N GLY A 146 1.37 11.10 -11.40
CA GLY A 146 0.93 12.30 -12.11
C GLY A 146 -0.37 12.12 -12.92
N GLU A 147 -1.06 10.99 -12.74
CA GLU A 147 -2.31 10.65 -13.42
C GLU A 147 -3.25 9.90 -12.46
N ALA A 148 -4.55 9.89 -12.73
CA ALA A 148 -5.50 9.12 -11.94
C ALA A 148 -5.37 7.61 -12.24
N PRO A 149 -5.69 6.72 -11.27
CA PRO A 149 -5.80 5.28 -11.53
C PRO A 149 -6.73 5.03 -12.73
N PRO A 150 -6.30 4.28 -13.76
CA PRO A 150 -7.11 4.08 -14.95
C PRO A 150 -8.42 3.33 -14.62
N PRO A 151 -9.59 3.86 -15.04
CA PRO A 151 -10.89 3.34 -14.63
C PRO A 151 -11.21 1.94 -15.19
N GLN A 152 -10.45 1.46 -16.17
CA GLN A 152 -10.55 0.09 -16.67
C GLN A 152 -9.93 -0.96 -15.72
N PHE A 153 -9.09 -0.53 -14.78
CA PHE A 153 -8.44 -1.40 -13.79
C PHE A 153 -8.93 -1.13 -12.37
N TRP A 154 -9.25 0.13 -12.06
CA TRP A 154 -9.56 0.56 -10.70
C TRP A 154 -10.94 1.23 -10.60
N PRO A 155 -11.63 1.12 -9.44
CA PRO A 155 -12.92 1.77 -9.21
C PRO A 155 -12.92 3.26 -9.49
N ASN A 156 -13.88 3.73 -10.27
CA ASN A 156 -14.12 5.16 -10.35
C ASN A 156 -15.07 5.60 -9.22
N LEU A 157 -14.55 6.40 -8.28
CA LEU A 157 -15.33 6.97 -7.17
C LEU A 157 -16.51 7.84 -7.65
N GLU A 158 -16.43 8.41 -8.84
CA GLU A 158 -17.49 9.24 -9.43
C GLU A 158 -18.69 8.42 -9.94
N LEU A 159 -18.54 7.09 -10.10
CA LEU A 159 -19.59 6.19 -10.61
C LEU A 159 -20.45 5.58 -9.49
N GLY A 160 -20.23 5.96 -8.23
CA GLY A 160 -21.01 5.47 -7.08
C GLY A 160 -20.61 4.06 -6.61
N PRO A 161 -21.40 3.46 -5.68
CA PRO A 161 -21.03 2.22 -4.97
C PRO A 161 -20.77 0.99 -5.87
N GLY A 162 -21.30 0.98 -7.10
CA GLY A 162 -21.12 -0.10 -8.07
C GLY A 162 -19.69 -0.21 -8.62
N GLY A 163 -18.85 0.82 -8.45
CA GLY A 163 -17.46 0.81 -8.93
C GLY A 163 -16.52 -0.15 -8.19
N PHE A 164 -16.89 -0.63 -6.99
CA PHE A 164 -16.03 -1.43 -6.12
C PHE A 164 -16.19 -2.95 -6.27
N GLY A 165 -17.08 -3.44 -7.16
CA GLY A 165 -17.43 -4.86 -7.26
C GLY A 165 -16.25 -5.83 -7.49
N ASP A 166 -15.12 -5.31 -7.99
CA ASP A 166 -13.91 -6.09 -8.25
C ASP A 166 -12.75 -5.79 -7.28
N CYS A 167 -12.95 -4.99 -6.23
CA CYS A 167 -11.90 -4.52 -5.31
C CYS A 167 -11.73 -5.33 -4.00
N PHE A 168 -12.27 -6.54 -3.94
CA PHE A 168 -12.35 -7.33 -2.69
C PHE A 168 -11.39 -8.51 -2.63
N ASN A 169 -10.48 -8.67 -3.59
CA ASN A 169 -9.84 -9.96 -3.74
C ASN A 169 -8.70 -10.21 -2.74
N CYS A 170 -7.83 -9.23 -2.47
CA CYS A 170 -6.61 -9.42 -1.67
C CYS A 170 -6.07 -8.07 -1.11
N TRP A 171 -5.13 -8.10 -0.17
CA TRP A 171 -4.36 -6.91 0.26
C TRP A 171 -2.91 -7.26 0.61
N VAL A 172 -2.09 -6.23 0.83
CA VAL A 172 -0.70 -6.37 1.28
C VAL A 172 -0.62 -6.48 2.79
N MET A 173 0.28 -7.33 3.28
CA MET A 173 0.60 -7.47 4.70
C MET A 173 1.92 -6.76 5.04
N SER A 174 1.98 -6.18 6.23
CA SER A 174 3.26 -5.74 6.80
C SER A 174 4.02 -6.93 7.40
N ASP A 175 5.32 -6.78 7.61
CA ASP A 175 6.15 -7.83 8.21
C ASP A 175 5.71 -8.16 9.65
N GLU A 176 5.06 -7.21 10.35
CA GLU A 176 4.48 -7.42 11.68
C GLU A 176 3.20 -8.27 11.66
N ASP A 177 2.53 -8.35 10.50
CA ASP A 177 1.30 -9.12 10.34
C ASP A 177 1.57 -10.60 9.96
N VAL A 178 2.83 -10.98 9.73
CA VAL A 178 3.24 -12.36 9.42
C VAL A 178 3.50 -13.11 10.74
N VAL A 179 2.55 -13.94 11.14
CA VAL A 179 2.58 -14.75 12.38
C VAL A 179 3.49 -15.97 12.24
#